data_AF-A0A6J1VUG4-F1
#
_entry.id   AF-A0A6J1VUG4-F1
#
_cell.length_a   1.000
_cell.length_b   1.000
_cell.length_c   1.000
_cell.angle_alpha   90.00
_cell.angle_beta   90.00
_cell.angle_gamma   90.00
#
_symmetry.space_group_name_H-M   'P 1'
#
loop_
_entity.id
_entity.type
_entity.pdbx_description
1 polymer ?
#
loop_
_entity_poly.entity_id
_entity_poly.type
_entity_poly.pdbx_seq_one_letter_code
_entity_poly.pdbx_strand_id
1 'polypeptide(L)'
;MANDSTEESPSKVTSEDEEHIYEHIYETLVSSDKPELNHQMAVDELITTEANYVHNLQLCIFDIRHHLQKKQLPEIDLEGLFSNIDDILEVSKRLLKGLEASVNEGQGQLFHISTLFQELKAEMENVYKLYCGDYEQALLLLDIYSKEPRLQKEIMETLTTTVPHTGASNLSFFLVMPVQRITKYPLMLQKIVENTSDTDSAYGALQAAATAMTDVNANINEYKRRKEIADKYNKAGYLTLRERLARLNTHSIAKKTARLSRLFMHEAGIVTKTEDKEFDQLEEKFQSLASAIIDLKENVACFLDNTEMFLSFKPHEDELDMETYITQPYCSLAKKLHSTTFPVYKQRLEHLVYKPLCNLSETLRGPQKLIKKRSDKLLDYEEYEEKRNETGSVTYEEEAIMNAYLGINSLLVSELPTFNQVALKWLACILCSFVTLQRDLAKQILHEAEGEIVQLPHRHLSATEFWKMVMDTLNQAEDQLYFLQKKFDTVLPSPVVQVQEATFHPESSNSTITSLTQGPEQQRCPRVILLGKHILLATFLKLPIPQRTSTLQFYR
;
A
#
# COMPACT_ATOMS: atom_id res chain seq x y z
N MET A 1 35.08 -58.72 -15.47
CA MET A 1 36.07 -57.80 -16.07
C MET A 1 35.28 -56.66 -16.67
N ALA A 2 35.57 -55.45 -16.19
CA ALA A 2 34.86 -54.23 -16.51
C ALA A 2 35.01 -53.87 -17.99
N ASN A 3 34.00 -53.23 -18.56
CA ASN A 3 34.26 -52.16 -19.52
C ASN A 3 33.24 -51.03 -19.38
N ASP A 4 33.85 -49.88 -19.15
CA ASP A 4 33.39 -48.51 -19.04
C ASP A 4 32.57 -48.06 -20.26
N SER A 5 31.50 -47.31 -20.04
CA SER A 5 30.77 -46.58 -21.09
C SER A 5 30.25 -45.29 -20.46
N THR A 6 31.10 -44.29 -20.55
CA THR A 6 30.92 -42.92 -20.08
C THR A 6 29.67 -42.31 -20.69
N GLU A 7 28.76 -41.85 -19.85
CA GLU A 7 27.64 -40.97 -20.21
C GLU A 7 28.20 -39.60 -20.62
N GLU A 8 28.02 -39.23 -21.90
CA GLU A 8 28.22 -37.86 -22.35
C GLU A 8 26.98 -37.03 -22.02
N SER A 9 27.17 -36.02 -21.20
CA SER A 9 26.14 -35.09 -20.73
C SER A 9 25.68 -34.17 -21.88
N PRO A 10 24.40 -33.74 -21.96
CA PRO A 10 24.00 -32.79 -22.98
C PRO A 10 24.66 -31.43 -22.69
N SER A 11 25.37 -30.93 -23.69
CA SER A 11 26.06 -29.65 -23.69
C SER A 11 25.10 -28.51 -23.34
N LYS A 12 25.56 -27.66 -22.41
CA LYS A 12 24.93 -26.44 -21.97
C LYS A 12 25.04 -25.42 -23.11
N VAL A 13 23.95 -25.13 -23.82
CA VAL A 13 23.91 -24.05 -24.82
C VAL A 13 24.18 -22.74 -24.09
N THR A 14 25.22 -22.03 -24.52
CA THR A 14 25.64 -20.75 -23.95
C THR A 14 24.97 -19.60 -24.70
N SER A 15 24.77 -18.46 -24.02
CA SER A 15 24.16 -17.24 -24.55
C SER A 15 24.85 -16.66 -25.79
N GLU A 16 26.07 -17.10 -26.09
CA GLU A 16 26.87 -16.69 -27.26
C GLU A 16 26.40 -17.36 -28.56
N ASP A 17 25.72 -18.52 -28.49
CA ASP A 17 25.29 -19.28 -29.67
C ASP A 17 24.01 -18.69 -30.32
N GLU A 18 23.20 -17.94 -29.56
CA GLU A 18 21.98 -17.26 -30.06
C GLU A 18 22.28 -15.89 -30.68
N GLU A 19 23.35 -15.23 -30.26
CA GLU A 19 23.82 -13.94 -30.80
C GLU A 19 24.40 -14.13 -32.21
N HIS A 20 25.05 -15.29 -32.44
CA HIS A 20 25.74 -15.64 -33.69
C HIS A 20 24.83 -15.84 -34.92
N ILE A 21 23.55 -16.22 -34.71
CA ILE A 21 22.57 -16.39 -35.81
C ILE A 21 22.16 -15.02 -36.37
N TYR A 22 22.10 -13.99 -35.53
CA TYR A 22 21.71 -12.65 -35.92
C TYR A 22 22.87 -11.83 -36.50
N GLU A 23 24.09 -12.09 -36.04
CA GLU A 23 25.30 -11.44 -36.56
C GLU A 23 25.62 -11.87 -38.01
N HIS A 24 25.29 -13.12 -38.37
CA HIS A 24 25.48 -13.62 -39.75
C HIS A 24 24.48 -13.01 -40.77
N ILE A 25 23.31 -12.59 -40.30
CA ILE A 25 22.34 -11.81 -41.10
C ILE A 25 22.86 -10.38 -41.32
N TYR A 26 23.61 -9.84 -40.34
CA TYR A 26 24.15 -8.48 -40.36
C TYR A 26 25.30 -8.31 -41.36
N GLU A 27 26.20 -9.30 -41.46
CA GLU A 27 27.37 -9.22 -42.36
C GLU A 27 27.03 -9.37 -43.85
N THR A 28 25.89 -9.99 -44.19
CA THR A 28 25.53 -10.27 -45.59
C THR A 28 24.97 -9.02 -46.33
N LEU A 29 24.64 -7.93 -45.62
CA LEU A 29 23.91 -6.77 -46.17
C LEU A 29 24.75 -5.50 -46.39
N VAL A 30 26.04 -5.48 -46.03
CA VAL A 30 26.90 -4.27 -46.06
C VAL A 30 27.55 -4.02 -47.44
N SER A 31 26.89 -4.34 -48.55
CA SER A 31 27.42 -4.04 -49.89
C SER A 31 26.39 -3.47 -50.86
N SER A 32 25.92 -2.25 -50.61
CA SER A 32 25.30 -1.42 -51.66
C SER A 32 25.45 0.08 -51.39
N ASP A 33 26.23 0.76 -52.24
CA ASP A 33 26.48 2.20 -52.21
C ASP A 33 25.29 3.01 -52.78
N LYS A 34 24.11 2.93 -52.13
CA LYS A 34 22.97 3.81 -52.42
C LYS A 34 22.19 4.18 -51.15
N PRO A 35 22.29 5.43 -50.64
CA PRO A 35 21.68 5.84 -49.37
C PRO A 35 20.13 5.73 -49.36
N GLU A 36 19.46 6.00 -50.49
CA GLU A 36 17.99 5.84 -50.61
C GLU A 36 17.54 4.38 -50.52
N LEU A 37 18.33 3.44 -51.07
CA LEU A 37 18.02 2.02 -50.95
C LEU A 37 18.22 1.55 -49.50
N ASN A 38 19.24 2.08 -48.83
CA ASN A 38 19.60 1.68 -47.47
C ASN A 38 18.60 2.20 -46.42
N HIS A 39 18.02 3.41 -46.58
CA HIS A 39 16.96 3.86 -45.67
C HIS A 39 15.67 3.03 -45.84
N GLN A 40 15.33 2.64 -47.06
CA GLN A 40 14.09 1.91 -47.31
C GLN A 40 14.18 0.52 -46.69
N MET A 41 15.34 -0.12 -46.81
CA MET A 41 15.63 -1.40 -46.15
C MET A 41 15.53 -1.28 -44.62
N ALA A 42 16.01 -0.18 -44.02
CA ALA A 42 15.90 0.03 -42.57
C ALA A 42 14.44 0.22 -42.10
N VAL A 43 13.61 0.91 -42.90
CA VAL A 43 12.17 1.07 -42.63
C VAL A 43 11.44 -0.25 -42.80
N ASP A 44 11.71 -0.98 -43.88
CA ASP A 44 11.08 -2.29 -44.14
C ASP A 44 11.45 -3.31 -43.04
N GLU A 45 12.69 -3.27 -42.54
CA GLU A 45 13.12 -4.06 -41.38
C GLU A 45 12.34 -3.69 -40.11
N LEU A 46 12.13 -2.40 -39.84
CA LEU A 46 11.32 -1.94 -38.70
C LEU A 46 9.89 -2.50 -38.76
N ILE A 47 9.24 -2.37 -39.91
CA ILE A 47 7.86 -2.87 -40.12
C ILE A 47 7.81 -4.39 -39.99
N THR A 48 8.71 -5.09 -40.69
CA THR A 48 8.71 -6.56 -40.73
C THR A 48 9.00 -7.16 -39.35
N THR A 49 9.98 -6.60 -38.63
CA THR A 49 10.29 -7.08 -37.27
C THR A 49 9.19 -6.72 -36.27
N GLU A 50 8.47 -5.61 -36.46
CA GLU A 50 7.30 -5.28 -35.62
C GLU A 50 6.14 -6.24 -35.87
N ALA A 51 5.87 -6.58 -37.13
CA ALA A 51 4.84 -7.56 -37.49
C ALA A 51 5.14 -8.93 -36.86
N ASN A 52 6.40 -9.37 -36.96
CA ASN A 52 6.85 -10.62 -36.33
C ASN A 52 6.77 -10.56 -34.80
N TYR A 53 7.12 -9.43 -34.19
CA TYR A 53 7.02 -9.24 -32.74
C TYR A 53 5.55 -9.31 -32.26
N VAL A 54 4.64 -8.59 -32.91
CA VAL A 54 3.19 -8.63 -32.61
C VAL A 54 2.65 -10.05 -32.79
N HIS A 55 3.06 -10.75 -33.85
CA HIS A 55 2.67 -12.15 -34.07
C HIS A 55 3.14 -13.06 -32.93
N ASN A 56 4.39 -12.96 -32.51
CA ASN A 56 4.92 -13.77 -31.40
C ASN A 56 4.23 -13.45 -30.06
N LEU A 57 3.89 -12.18 -29.80
CA LEU A 57 3.08 -11.82 -28.63
C LEU A 57 1.68 -12.46 -28.69
N GLN A 58 1.05 -12.49 -29.87
CA GLN A 58 -0.25 -13.16 -30.07
C GLN A 58 -0.15 -14.65 -29.80
N LEU A 59 0.90 -15.34 -30.28
CA LEU A 59 1.14 -16.76 -29.97
C LEU A 59 1.31 -16.98 -28.46
N CYS A 60 2.10 -16.11 -27.80
CA CYS A 60 2.32 -16.16 -26.36
C CYS A 60 1.02 -16.04 -25.56
N ILE A 61 0.14 -15.11 -25.97
CA ILE A 61 -1.11 -14.80 -25.27
C ILE A 61 -2.24 -15.78 -25.60
N PHE A 62 -2.56 -15.93 -26.88
CA PHE A 62 -3.78 -16.61 -27.34
C PHE A 62 -3.60 -18.12 -27.48
N ASP A 63 -2.36 -18.59 -27.66
CA ASP A 63 -2.08 -20.01 -27.76
C ASP A 63 -1.44 -20.54 -26.48
N ILE A 64 -0.25 -20.06 -26.10
CA ILE A 64 0.51 -20.62 -24.97
C ILE A 64 -0.21 -20.37 -23.63
N ARG A 65 -0.45 -19.10 -23.27
CA ARG A 65 -1.08 -18.75 -21.98
C ARG A 65 -2.49 -19.33 -21.86
N HIS A 66 -3.29 -19.21 -22.92
CA HIS A 66 -4.64 -19.77 -22.95
C HIS A 66 -4.64 -21.30 -22.79
N HIS A 67 -3.69 -22.01 -23.41
CA HIS A 67 -3.58 -23.46 -23.25
C HIS A 67 -3.18 -23.86 -21.83
N LEU A 68 -2.23 -23.15 -21.20
CA LEU A 68 -1.87 -23.36 -19.78
C LEU A 68 -3.06 -23.08 -18.86
N GLN A 69 -3.84 -22.03 -19.13
CA GLN A 69 -5.06 -21.72 -18.39
C GLN A 69 -6.10 -22.84 -18.50
N LYS A 70 -6.28 -23.40 -19.70
CA LYS A 70 -7.20 -24.52 -19.93
C LYS A 70 -6.80 -25.79 -19.19
N LYS A 71 -5.49 -26.03 -19.01
CA LYS A 71 -4.97 -27.15 -18.21
C LYS A 71 -5.29 -27.02 -16.71
N GLN A 72 -5.68 -25.84 -16.23
CA GLN A 72 -6.06 -25.56 -14.83
C GLN A 72 -5.01 -26.08 -13.84
N LEU A 73 -3.74 -25.72 -14.05
CA LEU A 73 -2.63 -26.07 -13.17
C LEU A 73 -2.53 -25.01 -12.05
N PRO A 74 -3.10 -25.23 -10.85
CA PRO A 74 -3.10 -24.24 -9.78
C PRO A 74 -1.70 -23.88 -9.28
N GLU A 75 -0.70 -24.73 -9.55
CA GLU A 75 0.69 -24.50 -9.20
C GLU A 75 1.38 -23.46 -10.11
N ILE A 76 0.81 -23.18 -11.29
CA ILE A 76 1.35 -22.20 -12.25
C ILE A 76 0.68 -20.84 -12.04
N ASP A 77 1.48 -19.87 -11.63
CA ASP A 77 1.09 -18.47 -11.53
C ASP A 77 1.18 -17.81 -12.90
N LEU A 78 0.05 -17.81 -13.62
CA LEU A 78 -0.04 -17.20 -14.95
C LEU A 78 0.06 -15.67 -14.89
N GLU A 79 -0.43 -15.04 -13.83
CA GLU A 79 -0.32 -13.58 -13.68
C GLU A 79 1.13 -13.18 -13.46
N GLY A 80 1.84 -13.92 -12.60
CA GLY A 80 3.28 -13.71 -12.37
C GLY A 80 4.16 -14.02 -13.58
N LEU A 81 3.82 -15.04 -14.39
CA LEU A 81 4.59 -15.39 -15.60
C LEU A 81 4.40 -14.41 -16.76
N PHE A 82 3.17 -13.99 -17.02
CA PHE A 82 2.83 -13.20 -18.21
C PHE A 82 2.65 -11.70 -17.90
N SER A 83 2.60 -11.29 -16.62
CA SER A 83 2.46 -9.89 -16.19
C SER A 83 1.41 -9.13 -17.03
N ASN A 84 1.70 -7.92 -17.49
CA ASN A 84 0.83 -7.08 -18.30
C ASN A 84 1.09 -7.22 -19.82
N ILE A 85 1.43 -8.43 -20.31
CA ILE A 85 1.74 -8.65 -21.73
C ILE A 85 0.59 -8.28 -22.69
N ASP A 86 -0.66 -8.30 -22.23
CA ASP A 86 -1.81 -7.85 -23.04
C ASP A 86 -1.72 -6.36 -23.37
N ASP A 87 -1.35 -5.53 -22.41
CA ASP A 87 -1.18 -4.09 -22.61
C ASP A 87 -0.02 -3.83 -23.59
N ILE A 88 1.06 -4.62 -23.51
CA ILE A 88 2.20 -4.55 -24.44
C ILE A 88 1.72 -4.85 -25.87
N LEU A 89 0.91 -5.91 -26.03
CA LEU A 89 0.36 -6.28 -27.33
C LEU A 89 -0.49 -5.16 -27.93
N GLU A 90 -1.32 -4.49 -27.13
CA GLU A 90 -2.20 -3.41 -27.61
C GLU A 90 -1.45 -2.15 -28.05
N VAL A 91 -0.34 -1.80 -27.38
CA VAL A 91 0.54 -0.71 -27.83
C VAL A 91 1.28 -1.11 -29.11
N SER A 92 1.81 -2.34 -29.16
CA SER A 92 2.59 -2.86 -30.30
C SER A 92 1.74 -2.98 -31.57
N LYS A 93 0.48 -3.44 -31.45
CA LYS A 93 -0.47 -3.45 -32.58
C LYS A 93 -0.74 -2.06 -33.15
N ARG A 94 -0.85 -1.04 -32.29
CA ARG A 94 -1.06 0.35 -32.73
C ARG A 94 0.18 0.91 -33.41
N LEU A 95 1.37 0.63 -32.87
CA LEU A 95 2.61 0.95 -33.54
C LEU A 95 2.66 0.30 -34.92
N LEU A 96 2.45 -1.01 -35.02
CA LEU A 96 2.45 -1.74 -36.28
C LEU A 96 1.49 -1.13 -37.30
N LYS A 97 0.24 -0.87 -36.89
CA LYS A 97 -0.77 -0.27 -37.77
C LYS A 97 -0.35 1.11 -38.29
N GLY A 98 0.26 1.94 -37.45
CA GLY A 98 0.80 3.23 -37.87
C GLY A 98 1.99 3.09 -38.82
N LEU A 99 2.90 2.15 -38.53
CA LEU A 99 4.03 1.85 -39.39
C LEU A 99 3.60 1.33 -40.78
N GLU A 100 2.61 0.43 -40.84
CA GLU A 100 2.03 -0.05 -42.10
C GLU A 100 1.33 1.08 -42.88
N ALA A 101 0.66 2.01 -42.19
CA ALA A 101 0.05 3.17 -42.82
C ALA A 101 1.09 4.11 -43.46
N SER A 102 2.27 4.24 -42.83
CA SER A 102 3.36 5.11 -43.30
C SER A 102 3.86 4.76 -44.72
N VAL A 103 3.74 3.50 -45.14
CA VAL A 103 4.15 3.02 -46.48
C VAL A 103 3.43 3.78 -47.59
N ASN A 104 2.21 4.25 -47.34
CA ASN A 104 1.41 4.97 -48.33
C ASN A 104 1.70 6.49 -48.38
N GLU A 105 2.58 7.01 -47.50
CA GLU A 105 2.83 8.45 -47.38
C GLU A 105 3.92 9.00 -48.31
N GLY A 106 4.60 8.14 -49.06
CA GLY A 106 5.66 8.55 -50.01
C GLY A 106 6.75 9.36 -49.30
N GLN A 107 6.95 10.62 -49.73
CA GLN A 107 7.96 11.51 -49.11
C GLN A 107 7.65 11.88 -47.64
N GLY A 108 6.43 11.68 -47.17
CA GLY A 108 6.04 11.91 -45.76
C GLY A 108 6.37 10.77 -44.80
N GLN A 109 6.77 9.60 -45.31
CA GLN A 109 6.91 8.37 -44.52
C GLN A 109 7.82 8.53 -43.29
N LEU A 110 8.99 9.13 -43.45
CA LEU A 110 9.94 9.32 -42.36
C LEU A 110 9.40 10.25 -41.26
N PHE A 111 8.69 11.31 -41.66
CA PHE A 111 8.05 12.24 -40.73
C PHE A 111 6.92 11.54 -39.97
N HIS A 112 6.12 10.70 -40.63
CA HIS A 112 5.08 9.89 -40.00
C HIS A 112 5.66 8.94 -38.94
N ILE A 113 6.69 8.18 -39.29
CA ILE A 113 7.35 7.24 -38.37
C ILE A 113 7.87 8.00 -37.14
N SER A 114 8.57 9.12 -37.34
CA SER A 114 9.07 9.92 -36.22
C SER A 114 7.96 10.44 -35.31
N THR A 115 6.85 10.90 -35.89
CA THR A 115 5.68 11.40 -35.15
C THR A 115 5.02 10.28 -34.35
N LEU A 116 4.85 9.11 -34.96
CA LEU A 116 4.24 7.94 -34.34
C LEU A 116 4.98 7.52 -33.05
N PHE A 117 6.32 7.48 -33.08
CA PHE A 117 7.11 7.19 -31.87
C PHE A 117 7.00 8.31 -30.82
N GLN A 118 6.94 9.57 -31.24
CA GLN A 118 6.75 10.68 -30.30
C GLN A 118 5.39 10.62 -29.60
N GLU A 119 4.34 10.23 -30.32
CA GLU A 119 2.98 10.08 -29.78
C GLU A 119 2.88 8.89 -28.83
N LEU A 120 3.52 7.76 -29.16
CA LEU A 120 3.41 6.52 -28.40
C LEU A 120 4.41 6.38 -27.23
N LYS A 121 5.49 7.18 -27.19
CA LYS A 121 6.59 7.01 -26.20
C LYS A 121 6.12 6.93 -24.75
N ALA A 122 5.18 7.78 -24.35
CA ALA A 122 4.72 7.85 -22.96
C ALA A 122 3.92 6.60 -22.58
N GLU A 123 3.15 6.08 -23.53
CA GLU A 123 2.39 4.86 -23.33
C GLU A 123 3.30 3.62 -23.33
N MET A 124 4.25 3.56 -24.28
CA MET A 124 5.29 2.52 -24.29
C MET A 124 6.05 2.49 -22.97
N GLU A 125 6.51 3.65 -22.46
CA GLU A 125 7.18 3.71 -21.17
C GLU A 125 6.32 3.15 -20.03
N ASN A 126 5.05 3.57 -19.97
CA ASN A 126 4.13 3.15 -18.91
C ASN A 126 3.85 1.65 -18.89
N VAL A 127 3.73 1.04 -20.06
CA VAL A 127 3.40 -0.37 -20.17
C VAL A 127 4.65 -1.25 -20.04
N TYR A 128 5.75 -0.91 -20.72
CA TYR A 128 6.99 -1.69 -20.67
C TYR A 128 7.69 -1.61 -19.31
N LYS A 129 7.60 -0.50 -18.57
CA LYS A 129 8.22 -0.43 -17.23
C LYS A 129 7.64 -1.46 -16.26
N LEU A 130 6.34 -1.72 -16.33
CA LEU A 130 5.67 -2.73 -15.50
C LEU A 130 6.18 -4.13 -15.86
N TYR A 131 6.12 -4.50 -17.14
CA TYR A 131 6.56 -5.79 -17.63
C TYR A 131 8.04 -6.06 -17.31
N CYS A 132 8.92 -5.12 -17.66
CA CYS A 132 10.36 -5.22 -17.40
C CYS A 132 10.67 -5.27 -15.89
N GLY A 133 9.86 -4.60 -15.07
CA GLY A 133 9.98 -4.67 -13.62
C GLY A 133 9.56 -6.00 -13.01
N ASP A 134 8.62 -6.74 -13.63
CA ASP A 134 8.17 -8.06 -13.18
C ASP A 134 8.96 -9.22 -13.80
N TYR A 135 9.68 -8.98 -14.89
CA TYR A 135 10.36 -10.02 -15.67
C TYR A 135 11.30 -10.93 -14.83
N GLU A 136 12.02 -10.36 -13.86
CA GLU A 136 12.88 -11.17 -12.96
C GLU A 136 12.08 -12.14 -12.10
N GLN A 137 10.88 -11.74 -11.67
CA GLN A 137 9.98 -12.63 -10.94
C GLN A 137 9.45 -13.75 -11.84
N ALA A 138 9.14 -13.46 -13.11
CA ALA A 138 8.77 -14.47 -14.08
C ALA A 138 9.89 -15.50 -14.32
N LEU A 139 11.15 -15.06 -14.38
CA LEU A 139 12.30 -15.95 -14.48
C LEU A 139 12.49 -16.83 -13.23
N LEU A 140 12.26 -16.28 -12.03
CA LEU A 140 12.28 -17.08 -10.79
C LEU A 140 11.18 -18.14 -10.79
N LEU A 141 9.98 -17.80 -11.27
CA LEU A 141 8.88 -18.77 -11.41
C LEU A 141 9.25 -19.88 -12.42
N LEU A 142 9.81 -19.52 -13.58
CA LEU A 142 10.29 -20.52 -14.54
C LEU A 142 11.37 -21.43 -13.96
N ASP A 143 12.32 -20.91 -13.20
CA ASP A 143 13.34 -21.72 -12.51
C ASP A 143 12.69 -22.68 -11.50
N ILE A 144 11.70 -22.22 -10.73
CA ILE A 144 10.92 -23.07 -9.80
C ILE A 144 10.20 -24.17 -10.57
N TYR A 145 9.50 -23.85 -11.66
CA TYR A 145 8.75 -24.83 -12.45
C TYR A 145 9.65 -25.81 -13.19
N SER A 146 10.86 -25.39 -13.58
CA SER A 146 11.85 -26.27 -14.21
C SER A 146 12.37 -27.35 -13.26
N LYS A 147 12.35 -27.10 -11.96
CA LYS A 147 12.77 -28.05 -10.91
C LYS A 147 11.69 -29.05 -10.54
N GLU A 148 10.45 -28.81 -10.96
CA GLU A 148 9.32 -29.72 -10.77
C GLU A 148 9.03 -30.48 -12.08
N PRO A 149 9.41 -31.77 -12.20
CA PRO A 149 9.35 -32.50 -13.46
C PRO A 149 7.96 -32.52 -14.10
N ARG A 150 6.90 -32.57 -13.27
CA ARG A 150 5.52 -32.51 -13.77
C ARG A 150 5.23 -31.18 -14.45
N LEU A 151 5.53 -30.05 -13.80
CA LEU A 151 5.24 -28.72 -14.34
C LEU A 151 6.11 -28.41 -15.56
N GLN A 152 7.39 -28.78 -15.51
CA GLN A 152 8.29 -28.67 -16.65
C GLN A 152 7.74 -29.41 -17.87
N LYS A 153 7.29 -30.66 -17.68
CA LYS A 153 6.68 -31.46 -18.76
C LYS A 153 5.43 -30.79 -19.32
N GLU A 154 4.53 -30.30 -18.47
CA GLU A 154 3.29 -29.65 -18.89
C GLU A 154 3.54 -28.36 -19.71
N ILE A 155 4.55 -27.57 -19.31
CA ILE A 155 4.97 -26.36 -20.04
C ILE A 155 5.57 -26.74 -21.39
N MET A 156 6.46 -27.73 -21.43
CA MET A 156 7.08 -28.22 -22.67
C MET A 156 6.05 -28.80 -23.65
N GLU A 157 5.10 -29.60 -23.15
CA GLU A 157 3.99 -30.12 -23.95
C GLU A 157 3.11 -28.99 -24.49
N THR A 158 2.93 -27.92 -23.71
CA THR A 158 2.18 -26.76 -24.19
C THR A 158 2.91 -26.09 -25.35
N LEU A 159 4.22 -25.85 -25.24
CA LEU A 159 5.02 -25.25 -26.31
C LEU A 159 5.01 -26.11 -27.58
N THR A 160 5.22 -27.43 -27.46
CA THR A 160 5.20 -28.33 -28.62
C THR A 160 3.82 -28.45 -29.27
N THR A 161 2.74 -28.29 -28.50
CA THR A 161 1.37 -28.34 -29.03
C THR A 161 0.95 -27.03 -29.68
N THR A 162 1.28 -25.89 -29.07
CA THR A 162 0.76 -24.58 -29.46
C THR A 162 1.64 -23.87 -30.49
N VAL A 163 2.95 -24.02 -30.38
CA VAL A 163 3.93 -23.31 -31.23
C VAL A 163 5.03 -24.25 -31.78
N PRO A 164 4.68 -25.40 -32.39
CA PRO A 164 5.66 -26.37 -32.89
C PRO A 164 6.60 -25.79 -33.96
N HIS A 165 6.18 -24.74 -34.66
CA HIS A 165 6.89 -24.10 -35.76
C HIS A 165 7.97 -23.10 -35.31
N THR A 166 7.98 -22.68 -34.05
CA THR A 166 8.94 -21.68 -33.55
C THR A 166 10.26 -22.30 -33.07
N GLY A 167 10.28 -23.62 -32.85
CA GLY A 167 11.46 -24.32 -32.30
C GLY A 167 11.78 -23.94 -30.85
N ALA A 168 10.90 -23.21 -30.16
CA ALA A 168 11.14 -22.73 -28.80
C ALA A 168 11.27 -23.90 -27.82
N SER A 169 12.46 -24.07 -27.24
CA SER A 169 12.76 -25.10 -26.23
C SER A 169 12.39 -24.69 -24.81
N ASN A 170 12.09 -23.40 -24.58
CA ASN A 170 11.74 -22.86 -23.28
C ASN A 170 10.78 -21.66 -23.43
N LEU A 171 9.84 -21.53 -22.49
CA LEU A 171 8.91 -20.40 -22.42
C LEU A 171 9.64 -19.06 -22.24
N SER A 172 10.85 -19.06 -21.67
CA SER A 172 11.70 -17.87 -21.57
C SER A 172 11.94 -17.17 -22.91
N PHE A 173 11.95 -17.91 -24.02
CA PHE A 173 12.08 -17.37 -25.37
C PHE A 173 11.01 -16.33 -25.70
N PHE A 174 9.75 -16.58 -25.32
CA PHE A 174 8.66 -15.63 -25.54
C PHE A 174 8.64 -14.51 -24.48
N LEU A 175 8.94 -14.85 -23.22
CA LEU A 175 8.85 -13.89 -22.12
C LEU A 175 9.93 -12.80 -22.19
N VAL A 176 11.09 -13.08 -22.80
CA VAL A 176 12.17 -12.09 -22.95
C VAL A 176 11.90 -11.07 -24.07
N MET A 177 11.03 -11.39 -25.03
CA MET A 177 10.84 -10.57 -26.24
C MET A 177 10.47 -9.11 -25.94
N PRO A 178 9.56 -8.77 -24.99
CA PRO A 178 9.28 -7.36 -24.69
C PRO A 178 10.49 -6.62 -24.11
N VAL A 179 11.29 -7.29 -23.26
CA VAL A 179 12.51 -6.71 -22.69
C VAL A 179 13.53 -6.41 -23.79
N GLN A 180 13.65 -7.30 -24.78
CA GLN A 180 14.53 -7.07 -25.93
C GLN A 180 13.97 -5.97 -26.84
N ARG A 181 12.68 -6.03 -27.20
CA ARG A 181 12.10 -5.14 -28.22
C ARG A 181 12.20 -3.67 -27.86
N ILE A 182 11.91 -3.30 -26.61
CA ILE A 182 11.98 -1.90 -26.17
C ILE A 182 13.39 -1.31 -26.30
N THR A 183 14.42 -2.14 -26.14
CA THR A 183 15.83 -1.76 -26.33
C THR A 183 16.25 -1.63 -27.80
N LYS A 184 15.50 -2.24 -28.73
CA LYS A 184 15.80 -2.18 -30.16
C LYS A 184 15.28 -0.91 -30.83
N TYR A 185 14.17 -0.32 -30.37
CA TYR A 185 13.59 0.87 -31.02
C TYR A 185 14.59 2.04 -31.23
N PRO A 186 15.43 2.43 -30.25
CA PRO A 186 16.43 3.48 -30.49
C PRO A 186 17.43 3.10 -31.58
N LEU A 187 17.88 1.84 -31.60
CA LEU A 187 18.85 1.35 -32.58
C LEU A 187 18.27 1.33 -33.99
N MET A 188 17.01 0.91 -34.12
CA MET A 188 16.31 0.88 -35.42
C MET A 188 16.06 2.29 -35.95
N LEU A 189 15.62 3.21 -35.08
CA LEU A 189 15.47 4.62 -35.45
C LEU A 189 16.81 5.27 -35.81
N GLN A 190 17.87 4.96 -35.07
CA GLN A 190 19.21 5.47 -35.35
C GLN A 190 19.73 4.95 -36.70
N LYS A 191 19.48 3.68 -37.04
CA LYS A 191 19.80 3.11 -38.36
C LYS A 191 19.07 3.86 -39.49
N ILE A 192 17.82 4.27 -39.28
CA ILE A 192 17.08 5.09 -40.25
C ILE A 192 17.71 6.49 -40.36
N VAL A 193 18.07 7.13 -39.24
CA VAL A 193 18.75 8.44 -39.20
C VAL A 193 20.08 8.39 -39.97
N GLU A 194 20.91 7.37 -39.75
CA GLU A 194 22.22 7.21 -40.41
C GLU A 194 22.13 7.05 -41.93
N ASN A 195 20.98 6.58 -42.43
CA ASN A 195 20.72 6.43 -43.87
C ASN A 195 19.87 7.58 -44.45
N THR A 196 19.56 8.61 -43.66
CA THR A 196 18.80 9.80 -44.08
C THR A 196 19.74 11.00 -44.22
N SER A 197 19.59 11.80 -45.28
CA SER A 197 20.40 13.02 -45.44
C SER A 197 20.10 14.02 -44.33
N ASP A 198 21.14 14.69 -43.83
CA ASP A 198 21.07 15.82 -42.91
C ASP A 198 20.26 17.03 -43.45
N THR A 199 20.08 17.12 -44.77
CA THR A 199 19.24 18.13 -45.42
C THR A 199 17.77 17.72 -45.55
N ASP A 200 17.41 16.48 -45.20
CA ASP A 200 16.03 16.00 -45.21
C ASP A 200 15.20 16.69 -44.11
N SER A 201 13.98 17.11 -44.48
CA SER A 201 13.05 17.74 -43.55
C SER A 201 12.67 16.88 -42.33
N ALA A 202 12.75 15.55 -42.45
CA ALA A 202 12.42 14.60 -41.38
C ALA A 202 13.63 14.25 -40.49
N TYR A 203 14.86 14.60 -40.88
CA TYR A 203 16.09 14.22 -40.16
C TYR A 203 16.04 14.61 -38.68
N GLY A 204 15.70 15.87 -38.39
CA GLY A 204 15.59 16.36 -37.01
C GLY A 204 14.48 15.68 -36.20
N ALA A 205 13.37 15.33 -36.84
CA ALA A 205 12.25 14.65 -36.19
C ALA A 205 12.61 13.18 -35.86
N LEU A 206 13.29 12.48 -36.77
CA LEU A 206 13.80 11.13 -36.55
C LEU A 206 14.84 11.09 -35.43
N GLN A 207 15.78 12.03 -35.40
CA GLN A 207 16.76 12.12 -34.31
C GLN A 207 16.08 12.33 -32.96
N ALA A 208 15.07 13.20 -32.91
CA ALA A 208 14.29 13.42 -31.70
C ALA A 208 13.54 12.15 -31.27
N ALA A 209 13.01 11.36 -32.21
CA ALA A 209 12.34 10.09 -31.92
C ALA A 209 13.32 9.03 -31.37
N ALA A 210 14.51 8.92 -31.96
CA ALA A 210 15.56 8.01 -31.47
C ALA A 210 16.02 8.37 -30.05
N THR A 211 16.22 9.67 -29.77
CA THR A 211 16.54 10.17 -28.42
C THR A 211 15.39 9.88 -27.46
N ALA A 212 14.14 10.14 -27.85
CA ALA A 212 12.99 9.86 -27.00
C ALA A 212 12.89 8.38 -26.60
N MET A 213 13.15 7.44 -27.51
CA MET A 213 13.15 6.01 -27.17
C MET A 213 14.37 5.60 -26.32
N THR A 214 15.49 6.31 -26.45
CA THR A 214 16.64 6.14 -25.55
C THR A 214 16.26 6.55 -24.12
N ASP A 215 15.59 7.70 -23.97
CA ASP A 215 15.09 8.19 -22.69
C ASP A 215 14.07 7.22 -22.07
N VAL A 216 13.16 6.66 -22.88
CA VAL A 216 12.22 5.61 -22.43
C VAL A 216 12.96 4.42 -21.82
N ASN A 217 14.02 3.93 -22.47
CA ASN A 217 14.83 2.82 -21.91
C ASN A 217 15.54 3.21 -20.61
N ALA A 218 16.09 4.42 -20.53
CA ALA A 218 16.70 4.92 -19.30
C ALA A 218 15.68 5.02 -18.15
N ASN A 219 14.47 5.50 -18.44
CA ASN A 219 13.38 5.60 -17.47
C ASN A 219 12.91 4.23 -16.99
N ILE A 220 12.75 3.26 -17.89
CA ILE A 220 12.42 1.87 -17.54
C ILE A 220 13.51 1.25 -16.65
N ASN A 221 14.78 1.48 -16.96
CA ASN A 221 15.89 0.96 -16.18
C ASN A 221 15.95 1.59 -14.77
N GLU A 222 15.73 2.90 -14.65
CA GLU A 222 15.65 3.55 -13.34
C GLU A 222 14.41 3.10 -12.55
N TYR A 223 13.28 2.84 -13.22
CA TYR A 223 12.12 2.22 -12.59
C TYR A 223 12.45 0.82 -12.02
N LYS A 224 13.12 -0.03 -12.80
CA LYS A 224 13.60 -1.35 -12.33
C LYS A 224 14.48 -1.21 -11.10
N ARG A 225 15.50 -0.33 -11.16
CA ARG A 225 16.42 -0.07 -10.05
C ARG A 225 15.68 0.38 -8.79
N ARG A 226 14.72 1.29 -8.93
CA ARG A 226 13.87 1.78 -7.82
C ARG A 226 13.03 0.65 -7.22
N LYS A 227 12.41 -0.18 -8.06
CA LYS A 227 11.62 -1.34 -7.63
C LYS A 227 12.46 -2.34 -6.84
N GLU A 228 13.66 -2.66 -7.31
CA GLU A 228 14.60 -3.55 -6.61
C GLU A 228 15.01 -3.00 -5.24
N ILE A 229 15.31 -1.69 -5.17
CA ILE A 229 15.62 -1.01 -3.90
C ILE A 229 14.42 -1.11 -2.95
N ALA A 230 13.21 -0.83 -3.43
CA ALA A 230 11.99 -0.92 -2.63
C ALA A 230 11.77 -2.34 -2.10
N ASP A 231 11.88 -3.36 -2.96
CA ASP A 231 11.70 -4.76 -2.60
C ASP A 231 12.71 -5.24 -1.56
N LYS A 232 13.98 -4.87 -1.73
CA LYS A 232 15.08 -5.21 -0.81
C LYS A 232 14.81 -4.76 0.62
N TYR A 233 14.19 -3.60 0.81
CA TYR A 233 13.94 -3.01 2.12
C TYR A 233 12.52 -3.25 2.66
N ASN A 234 11.54 -3.51 1.79
CA ASN A 234 10.18 -3.87 2.19
C ASN A 234 10.05 -5.33 2.64
N LYS A 235 10.68 -6.29 1.93
CA LYS A 235 10.59 -7.74 2.23
C LYS A 235 11.27 -8.14 3.55
N ALA A 236 12.11 -7.29 4.14
CA ALA A 236 12.73 -7.50 5.46
C ALA A 236 11.74 -7.46 6.64
N GLY A 237 10.43 -7.27 6.39
CA GLY A 237 9.37 -7.22 7.41
C GLY A 237 8.89 -8.55 7.97
N TYR A 238 9.20 -9.69 7.34
CA TYR A 238 8.68 -11.02 7.73
C TYR A 238 9.67 -11.89 8.51
N LEU A 239 10.77 -11.33 8.99
CA LEU A 239 11.76 -12.10 9.75
C LEU A 239 11.32 -12.23 11.21
N THR A 240 11.25 -13.47 11.68
CA THR A 240 11.03 -13.80 13.08
C THR A 240 12.15 -13.20 13.95
N LEU A 241 11.87 -12.97 15.25
CA LEU A 241 12.88 -12.44 16.19
C LEU A 241 14.17 -13.27 16.19
N ARG A 242 14.04 -14.59 16.00
CA ARG A 242 15.17 -15.53 15.91
C ARG A 242 16.03 -15.29 14.67
N GLU A 243 15.43 -15.04 13.51
CA GLU A 243 16.16 -14.73 12.27
C GLU A 243 16.79 -13.34 12.32
N ARG A 244 16.14 -12.37 13.00
CA ARG A 244 16.74 -11.05 13.26
C ARG A 244 17.95 -11.14 14.20
N LEU A 245 17.90 -12.03 15.19
CA LEU A 245 19.03 -12.33 16.08
C LEU A 245 20.15 -13.10 15.37
N ALA A 246 19.82 -14.04 14.47
CA ALA A 246 20.82 -14.77 13.69
C ALA A 246 21.56 -13.88 12.66
N ARG A 247 20.93 -12.79 12.20
CA ARG A 247 21.54 -11.82 11.26
C ARG A 247 22.34 -10.70 11.96
N LEU A 248 22.38 -10.66 13.29
CA LEU A 248 23.23 -9.73 14.04
C LEU A 248 24.70 -10.15 13.89
N ASN A 249 25.36 -9.59 12.89
CA ASN A 249 26.81 -9.70 12.69
C ASN A 249 27.52 -8.57 13.47
N THR A 250 28.70 -8.83 14.05
CA THR A 250 29.61 -7.84 14.65
C THR A 250 29.78 -6.60 13.76
N HIS A 251 29.87 -6.78 12.44
CA HIS A 251 29.97 -5.68 11.47
C HIS A 251 28.69 -4.81 11.39
N SER A 252 27.50 -5.41 11.58
CA SER A 252 26.23 -4.67 11.61
C SER A 252 26.03 -3.88 12.92
N ILE A 253 26.57 -4.40 14.02
CA ILE A 253 26.58 -3.73 15.32
C ILE A 253 27.54 -2.55 15.28
N ALA A 254 28.76 -2.75 14.76
CA ALA A 254 29.75 -1.69 14.58
C ALA A 254 29.19 -0.50 13.78
N LYS A 255 28.49 -0.76 12.66
CA LYS A 255 27.84 0.29 11.87
C LYS A 255 26.75 1.05 12.65
N LYS A 256 25.93 0.36 13.44
CA LYS A 256 24.93 1.02 14.29
C LYS A 256 25.57 1.88 15.37
N THR A 257 26.66 1.40 15.98
CA THR A 257 27.42 2.17 16.97
C THR A 257 28.09 3.39 16.35
N ALA A 258 28.69 3.26 15.17
CA ALA A 258 29.28 4.37 14.42
C ALA A 258 28.22 5.45 14.08
N ARG A 259 27.05 5.03 13.59
CA ARG A 259 25.93 5.93 13.32
C ARG A 259 25.42 6.65 14.56
N LEU A 260 25.28 5.93 15.68
CA LEU A 260 24.91 6.54 16.96
C LEU A 260 25.94 7.59 17.38
N SER A 261 27.24 7.26 17.28
CA SER A 261 28.33 8.20 17.55
C SER A 261 28.20 9.46 16.68
N ARG A 262 27.97 9.31 15.38
CA ARG A 262 27.81 10.44 14.44
C ARG A 262 26.57 11.28 14.75
N LEU A 263 25.47 10.64 15.14
CA LEU A 263 24.24 11.34 15.56
C LEU A 263 24.47 12.16 16.84
N PHE A 264 25.21 11.64 17.82
CA PHE A 264 25.63 12.43 18.99
C PHE A 264 26.51 13.62 18.60
N MET A 265 27.38 13.47 17.60
CA MET A 265 28.22 14.58 17.13
C MET A 265 27.41 15.69 16.45
N HIS A 266 26.34 15.33 15.71
CA HIS A 266 25.37 16.29 15.18
C HIS A 266 24.62 17.03 16.31
N GLU A 267 24.11 16.31 17.32
CA GLU A 267 23.41 16.92 18.46
C GLU A 267 24.31 17.82 19.30
N ALA A 268 25.60 17.49 19.41
CA ALA A 268 26.60 18.29 20.10
C ALA A 268 27.12 19.49 19.27
N GLY A 269 26.71 19.63 18.01
CA GLY A 269 27.18 20.68 17.10
C GLY A 269 28.64 20.54 16.66
N ILE A 270 29.22 19.34 16.79
CA ILE A 270 30.60 19.04 16.43
C ILE A 270 30.74 18.82 14.91
N VAL A 271 29.70 18.26 14.28
CA VAL A 271 29.61 18.00 12.84
C VAL A 271 28.36 18.70 12.29
N THR A 272 28.46 19.29 11.10
CA THR A 272 27.34 19.98 10.44
C THR A 272 26.40 18.96 9.77
N LYS A 273 25.11 19.03 10.10
CA LYS A 273 24.07 18.20 9.49
C LYS A 273 23.82 18.60 8.03
N THR A 274 23.78 17.63 7.12
CA THR A 274 23.36 17.87 5.74
C THR A 274 21.87 18.21 5.72
N GLU A 275 21.51 19.41 5.25
CA GLU A 275 20.13 19.84 5.06
C GLU A 275 19.65 19.45 3.65
N ASP A 276 18.72 18.50 3.57
CA ASP A 276 18.00 18.18 2.34
C ASP A 276 16.58 18.76 2.44
N LYS A 277 16.48 20.08 2.20
CA LYS A 277 15.22 20.83 2.38
C LYS A 277 14.08 20.30 1.51
N GLU A 278 14.40 19.72 0.36
CA GLU A 278 13.42 19.12 -0.53
C GLU A 278 12.84 17.84 0.10
N PHE A 279 13.71 16.93 0.53
CA PHE A 279 13.28 15.71 1.19
C PHE A 279 12.57 15.98 2.52
N ASP A 280 13.07 16.93 3.32
CA ASP A 280 12.50 17.26 4.64
C ASP A 280 11.03 17.69 4.50
N GLN A 281 10.68 18.48 3.48
CA GLN A 281 9.29 18.84 3.19
C GLN A 281 8.43 17.64 2.76
N LEU A 282 9.01 16.71 2.02
CA LEU A 282 8.31 15.49 1.60
C LEU A 282 8.06 14.54 2.78
N GLU A 283 9.06 14.41 3.67
CA GLU A 283 8.95 13.63 4.90
C GLU A 283 7.90 14.23 5.83
N GLU A 284 7.89 15.55 6.04
CA GLU A 284 6.89 16.24 6.88
C GLU A 284 5.45 16.00 6.37
N LYS A 285 5.24 16.10 5.05
CA LYS A 285 3.95 15.79 4.42
C LYS A 285 3.56 14.32 4.61
N PHE A 286 4.51 13.40 4.49
CA PHE A 286 4.25 11.99 4.74
C PHE A 286 3.90 11.73 6.22
N GLN A 287 4.65 12.29 7.16
CA GLN A 287 4.44 12.11 8.59
C GLN A 287 3.09 12.67 9.05
N SER A 288 2.70 13.85 8.56
CA SER A 288 1.40 14.45 8.86
C SER A 288 0.24 13.59 8.33
N LEU A 289 0.34 13.10 7.08
CA LEU A 289 -0.66 12.19 6.50
C LEU A 289 -0.73 10.86 7.25
N ALA A 290 0.42 10.26 7.57
CA ALA A 290 0.49 9.01 8.30
C ALA A 290 -0.13 9.12 9.70
N SER A 291 0.16 10.21 10.41
CA SER A 291 -0.42 10.50 11.73
C SER A 291 -1.94 10.64 11.63
N ALA A 292 -2.44 11.41 10.66
CA ALA A 292 -3.89 11.58 10.45
C ALA A 292 -4.62 10.25 10.16
N ILE A 293 -4.00 9.36 9.39
CA ILE A 293 -4.56 8.02 9.08
C ILE A 293 -4.60 7.15 10.34
N ILE A 294 -3.53 7.13 11.13
CA ILE A 294 -3.43 6.33 12.37
C ILE A 294 -4.44 6.84 13.40
N ASP A 295 -4.47 8.16 13.64
CA ASP A 295 -5.39 8.78 14.59
C ASP A 295 -6.84 8.53 14.18
N LEU A 296 -7.20 8.68 12.90
CA LEU A 296 -8.55 8.41 12.42
C LEU A 296 -8.93 6.93 12.59
N LYS A 297 -8.02 6.01 12.30
CA LYS A 297 -8.23 4.57 12.51
C LYS A 297 -8.50 4.26 13.98
N GLU A 298 -7.71 4.80 14.89
CA GLU A 298 -7.90 4.61 16.34
C GLU A 298 -9.22 5.22 16.82
N ASN A 299 -9.57 6.40 16.34
CA ASN A 299 -10.85 7.05 16.66
C ASN A 299 -12.05 6.23 16.18
N VAL A 300 -12.00 5.69 14.96
CA VAL A 300 -13.07 4.83 14.41
C VAL A 300 -13.16 3.50 15.16
N ALA A 301 -12.02 2.90 15.55
CA ALA A 301 -12.02 1.70 16.39
C ALA A 301 -12.72 1.96 17.73
N CYS A 302 -12.34 3.04 18.42
CA CYS A 302 -12.97 3.43 19.69
C CYS A 302 -14.47 3.71 19.52
N PHE A 303 -14.87 4.35 18.42
CA PHE A 303 -16.28 4.58 18.12
C PHE A 303 -17.08 3.27 17.92
N LEU A 304 -16.48 2.27 17.26
CA LEU A 304 -17.09 0.95 17.10
C LEU A 304 -17.22 0.22 18.43
N ASP A 305 -16.19 0.26 19.28
CA ASP A 305 -16.22 -0.33 20.63
C ASP A 305 -17.30 0.33 21.50
N ASN A 306 -17.42 1.66 21.42
CA ASN A 306 -18.47 2.40 22.12
C ASN A 306 -19.87 2.05 21.61
N THR A 307 -20.02 1.86 20.29
CA THR A 307 -21.28 1.43 19.68
C THR A 307 -21.65 0.01 20.14
N GLU A 308 -20.67 -0.88 20.28
CA GLU A 308 -20.88 -2.23 20.82
C GLU A 308 -21.29 -2.23 22.29
N MET A 309 -20.61 -1.43 23.12
CA MET A 309 -21.01 -1.22 24.51
C MET A 309 -22.43 -0.67 24.63
N PHE A 310 -22.80 0.32 23.81
CA PHE A 310 -24.16 0.85 23.75
C PHE A 310 -25.19 -0.24 23.39
N LEU A 311 -24.89 -1.08 22.40
CA LEU A 311 -25.77 -2.16 21.96
C LEU A 311 -25.92 -3.29 23.00
N SER A 312 -24.93 -3.48 23.86
CA SER A 312 -24.97 -4.48 24.95
C SER A 312 -25.99 -4.14 26.04
N PHE A 313 -26.29 -2.85 26.21
CA PHE A 313 -27.27 -2.37 27.20
C PHE A 313 -28.66 -2.30 26.57
N LYS A 314 -29.64 -2.98 27.14
CA LYS A 314 -31.00 -3.10 26.58
C LYS A 314 -32.09 -2.66 27.56
N PRO A 315 -32.17 -1.36 27.87
CA PRO A 315 -33.12 -0.85 28.86
C PRO A 315 -34.59 -1.01 28.45
N HIS A 316 -34.85 -1.26 27.16
CA HIS A 316 -36.18 -1.52 26.63
C HIS A 316 -36.68 -2.96 26.87
N GLU A 317 -35.83 -3.86 27.35
CA GLU A 317 -36.21 -5.22 27.78
C GLU A 317 -36.59 -5.26 29.28
N ASP A 318 -36.32 -4.20 30.05
CA ASP A 318 -36.67 -4.10 31.46
C ASP A 318 -38.11 -3.62 31.68
N GLU A 319 -38.83 -4.20 32.65
CA GLU A 319 -40.17 -3.76 33.05
C GLU A 319 -40.08 -2.40 33.77
N LEU A 320 -40.60 -1.34 33.14
CA LEU A 320 -40.72 -0.02 33.74
C LEU A 320 -42.06 0.11 34.47
N ASP A 321 -42.04 0.48 35.75
CA ASP A 321 -43.21 0.81 36.59
C ASP A 321 -43.85 2.14 36.13
N MET A 322 -44.38 2.19 34.89
CA MET A 322 -45.06 3.35 34.31
C MET A 322 -46.30 2.93 33.48
N GLU A 323 -47.22 3.87 33.25
CA GLU A 323 -48.45 3.63 32.48
C GLU A 323 -48.13 3.05 31.08
N THR A 324 -48.66 1.85 30.83
CA THR A 324 -48.25 0.95 29.74
C THR A 324 -48.49 1.52 28.33
N TYR A 325 -49.43 2.46 28.19
CA TYR A 325 -49.79 3.04 26.89
C TYR A 325 -48.82 4.14 26.43
N ILE A 326 -48.09 4.80 27.33
CA ILE A 326 -47.12 5.85 26.99
C ILE A 326 -45.75 5.23 26.69
N THR A 327 -45.39 4.14 27.38
CA THR A 327 -44.06 3.50 27.28
C THR A 327 -43.92 2.58 26.06
N GLN A 328 -45.01 2.01 25.55
CA GLN A 328 -44.99 1.05 24.45
C GLN A 328 -44.33 1.59 23.16
N PRO A 329 -44.65 2.80 22.64
CA PRO A 329 -44.03 3.31 21.42
C PRO A 329 -42.53 3.61 21.59
N TYR A 330 -42.12 4.09 22.77
CA TYR A 330 -40.70 4.33 23.09
C TYR A 330 -39.91 3.02 23.15
N CYS A 331 -40.46 1.98 23.80
CA CYS A 331 -39.83 0.66 23.84
C CYS A 331 -39.79 0.00 22.46
N SER A 332 -40.84 0.17 21.64
CA SER A 332 -40.88 -0.31 20.24
C SER A 332 -39.77 0.33 19.40
N LEU A 333 -39.69 1.67 19.42
CA LEU A 333 -38.67 2.43 18.71
C LEU A 333 -37.25 2.03 19.18
N ALA A 334 -37.02 2.02 20.48
CA ALA A 334 -35.72 1.66 21.05
C ALA A 334 -35.31 0.23 20.66
N LYS A 335 -36.25 -0.72 20.70
CA LYS A 335 -36.02 -2.11 20.27
C LYS A 335 -35.68 -2.20 18.79
N LYS A 336 -36.38 -1.46 17.93
CA LYS A 336 -36.12 -1.44 16.48
C LYS A 336 -34.74 -0.86 16.16
N LEU A 337 -34.38 0.25 16.82
CA LEU A 337 -33.06 0.87 16.68
C LEU A 337 -31.94 -0.06 17.16
N HIS A 338 -32.09 -0.69 18.34
CA HIS A 338 -31.08 -1.60 18.92
C HIS A 338 -30.94 -2.92 18.15
N SER A 339 -32.04 -3.51 17.68
CA SER A 339 -32.00 -4.83 17.03
C SER A 339 -31.65 -4.77 15.54
N THR A 340 -31.92 -3.64 14.87
CA THR A 340 -31.83 -3.55 13.42
C THR A 340 -30.96 -2.39 12.96
N THR A 341 -31.31 -1.15 13.28
CA THR A 341 -30.67 0.05 12.70
C THR A 341 -29.20 0.19 13.10
N PHE A 342 -28.89 0.17 14.39
CA PHE A 342 -27.53 0.33 14.89
C PHE A 342 -26.60 -0.86 14.54
N PRO A 343 -27.03 -2.14 14.62
CA PRO A 343 -26.22 -3.26 14.16
C PRO A 343 -25.85 -3.18 12.67
N VAL A 344 -26.81 -2.84 11.79
CA VAL A 344 -26.55 -2.67 10.36
C VAL A 344 -25.59 -1.52 10.11
N TYR A 345 -25.77 -0.40 10.82
CA TYR A 345 -24.85 0.74 10.74
C TYR A 345 -23.44 0.37 11.21
N LYS A 346 -23.29 -0.32 12.35
CA LYS A 346 -21.99 -0.80 12.88
C LYS A 346 -21.29 -1.67 11.84
N GLN A 347 -21.98 -2.66 11.29
CA GLN A 347 -21.43 -3.55 10.26
C GLN A 347 -20.98 -2.76 9.02
N ARG A 348 -21.79 -1.82 8.53
CA ARG A 348 -21.41 -0.97 7.38
C ARG A 348 -20.20 -0.10 7.69
N LEU A 349 -20.11 0.46 8.90
CA LEU A 349 -18.98 1.28 9.34
C LEU A 349 -17.68 0.46 9.43
N GLU A 350 -17.75 -0.76 9.96
CA GLU A 350 -16.62 -1.69 9.98
C GLU A 350 -16.10 -1.99 8.57
N HIS A 351 -17.00 -2.30 7.64
CA HIS A 351 -16.62 -2.77 6.29
C HIS A 351 -16.21 -1.63 5.34
N LEU A 352 -16.87 -0.47 5.41
CA LEU A 352 -16.69 0.61 4.44
C LEU A 352 -15.76 1.73 4.94
N VAL A 353 -15.43 1.76 6.23
CA VAL A 353 -14.56 2.80 6.82
C VAL A 353 -13.39 2.16 7.56
N TYR A 354 -13.66 1.36 8.60
CA TYR A 354 -12.59 0.84 9.46
C TYR A 354 -11.64 -0.11 8.74
N LYS A 355 -12.16 -1.10 8.01
CA LYS A 355 -11.33 -2.05 7.25
C LYS A 355 -10.51 -1.35 6.15
N PRO A 356 -11.06 -0.43 5.35
CA PRO A 356 -10.25 0.41 4.45
C PRO A 356 -9.17 1.25 5.15
N LEU A 357 -9.44 1.82 6.33
CA LEU A 357 -8.43 2.54 7.13
C LEU A 357 -7.32 1.61 7.61
N CYS A 358 -7.64 0.39 8.02
CA CYS A 358 -6.64 -0.62 8.35
C CYS A 358 -5.75 -0.92 7.15
N ASN A 359 -6.34 -1.15 5.97
CA ASN A 359 -5.57 -1.43 4.75
C ASN A 359 -4.67 -0.25 4.38
N LEU A 360 -5.19 0.98 4.39
CA LEU A 360 -4.42 2.19 4.12
C LEU A 360 -3.27 2.35 5.14
N SER A 361 -3.54 2.12 6.43
CA SER A 361 -2.52 2.17 7.48
C SER A 361 -1.39 1.14 7.26
N GLU A 362 -1.70 -0.06 6.77
CA GLU A 362 -0.68 -1.07 6.45
C GLU A 362 0.25 -0.64 5.31
N THR A 363 -0.27 0.08 4.29
CA THR A 363 0.55 0.56 3.17
C THR A 363 1.61 1.60 3.58
N LEU A 364 1.44 2.28 4.72
CA LEU A 364 2.40 3.27 5.25
C LEU A 364 3.71 2.62 5.73
N ARG A 365 3.69 1.33 6.09
CA ARG A 365 4.82 0.64 6.73
C ARG A 365 6.06 0.58 5.85
N GLY A 366 5.89 0.41 4.54
CA GLY A 366 7.00 0.34 3.59
C GLY A 366 7.74 1.67 3.48
N PRO A 367 7.05 2.76 3.09
CA PRO A 367 7.62 4.11 3.08
C PRO A 367 8.24 4.52 4.42
N GLN A 368 7.58 4.25 5.57
CA GLN A 368 8.15 4.53 6.90
C GLN A 368 9.51 3.84 7.12
N LYS A 369 9.64 2.57 6.73
CA LYS A 369 10.91 1.83 6.84
C LYS A 369 11.98 2.42 5.93
N LEU A 370 11.62 2.78 4.70
CA LEU A 370 12.56 3.38 3.74
C LEU A 370 13.05 4.75 4.19
N ILE A 371 12.15 5.62 4.68
CA ILE A 371 12.50 6.93 5.25
C ILE A 371 13.49 6.76 6.40
N LYS A 372 13.18 5.88 7.36
CA LYS A 372 14.11 5.57 8.46
C LYS A 372 15.46 5.03 7.94
N LYS A 373 15.41 4.18 6.91
CA LYS A 373 16.61 3.59 6.32
C LYS A 373 17.48 4.61 5.59
N ARG A 374 16.86 5.60 4.95
CA ARG A 374 17.53 6.77 4.36
C ARG A 374 18.27 7.52 5.46
N SER A 375 17.60 7.90 6.54
CA SER A 375 18.20 8.65 7.65
C SER A 375 19.38 7.89 8.29
N ASP A 376 19.24 6.58 8.50
CA ASP A 376 20.35 5.73 8.98
C ASP A 376 21.56 5.74 8.03
N LYS A 377 21.32 5.78 6.71
CA LYS A 377 22.37 5.69 5.68
C LYS A 377 22.98 7.04 5.30
N LEU A 378 22.25 8.13 5.51
CA LEU A 378 22.78 9.48 5.37
C LEU A 378 24.02 9.66 6.26
N LEU A 379 23.98 9.15 7.48
CA LEU A 379 25.12 9.17 8.40
C LEU A 379 26.36 8.47 7.82
N ASP A 380 26.17 7.31 7.18
CA ASP A 380 27.29 6.62 6.50
C ASP A 380 27.79 7.44 5.29
N TYR A 381 26.87 8.04 4.53
CA TYR A 381 27.19 8.84 3.35
C TYR A 381 28.05 10.06 3.70
N GLU A 382 27.63 10.84 4.70
CA GLU A 382 28.35 12.03 5.15
C GLU A 382 29.78 11.68 5.61
N GLU A 383 29.96 10.54 6.28
CA GLU A 383 31.30 10.08 6.74
C GLU A 383 32.24 9.80 5.59
N TYR A 384 31.75 9.09 4.58
CA TYR A 384 32.57 8.75 3.42
C TYR A 384 32.71 9.90 2.42
N GLU A 385 31.77 10.84 2.41
CA GLU A 385 31.89 12.09 1.65
C GLU A 385 32.96 13.01 2.26
N GLU A 386 32.98 13.18 3.58
CA GLU A 386 34.06 13.88 4.30
C GLU A 386 35.40 13.23 4.01
N LYS A 387 35.50 11.89 4.15
CA LYS A 387 36.71 11.15 3.83
C LYS A 387 37.13 11.37 2.37
N ARG A 388 36.21 11.29 1.41
CA ARG A 388 36.49 11.54 -0.02
C ARG A 388 37.05 12.96 -0.22
N ASN A 389 36.51 13.96 0.47
CA ASN A 389 36.96 15.34 0.40
C ASN A 389 38.36 15.53 1.03
N GLU A 390 38.69 14.77 2.08
CA GLU A 390 40.00 14.82 2.77
C GLU A 390 41.10 14.03 2.05
N THR A 391 40.81 12.80 1.61
CA THR A 391 41.80 11.86 1.06
C THR A 391 41.81 11.81 -0.47
N GLY A 392 40.84 12.43 -1.14
CA GLY A 392 40.67 12.40 -2.59
C GLY A 392 40.28 11.04 -3.16
N SER A 393 40.08 10.01 -2.33
CA SER A 393 39.73 8.66 -2.76
C SER A 393 38.94 7.89 -1.71
N VAL A 394 38.02 7.05 -2.17
CA VAL A 394 37.25 6.10 -1.36
C VAL A 394 37.38 4.73 -2.00
N THR A 395 37.33 3.68 -1.17
CA THR A 395 37.37 2.30 -1.66
C THR A 395 36.06 1.93 -2.36
N TYR A 396 36.10 0.86 -3.16
CA TYR A 396 34.91 0.33 -3.84
C TYR A 396 33.76 -0.02 -2.86
N GLU A 397 34.10 -0.56 -1.68
CA GLU A 397 33.11 -0.89 -0.65
C GLU A 397 32.46 0.37 -0.05
N GLU A 398 33.22 1.44 0.14
CA GLU A 398 32.74 2.72 0.66
C GLU A 398 31.85 3.42 -0.37
N GLU A 399 32.26 3.40 -1.64
CA GLU A 399 31.47 3.92 -2.75
C GLU A 399 30.14 3.16 -2.91
N ALA A 400 30.13 1.83 -2.71
CA ALA A 400 28.89 1.05 -2.67
C ALA A 400 27.96 1.45 -1.50
N ILE A 401 28.51 1.84 -0.35
CA ILE A 401 27.72 2.34 0.79
C ILE A 401 27.10 3.71 0.46
N MET A 402 27.88 4.62 -0.14
CA MET A 402 27.40 5.93 -0.59
C MET A 402 26.30 5.79 -1.65
N ASN A 403 26.52 4.95 -2.67
CA ASN A 403 25.53 4.67 -3.71
C ASN A 403 24.24 4.07 -3.16
N ALA A 404 24.33 3.29 -2.08
CA ALA A 404 23.14 2.76 -1.42
C ALA A 404 22.33 3.83 -0.66
N TYR A 405 22.93 4.94 -0.21
CA TYR A 405 22.17 6.11 0.26
C TYR A 405 21.51 6.83 -0.93
N LEU A 406 22.29 7.17 -1.96
CA LEU A 406 21.80 7.88 -3.16
C LEU A 406 20.63 7.14 -3.84
N GLY A 407 20.69 5.81 -3.88
CA GLY A 407 19.62 4.98 -4.39
C GLY A 407 18.31 5.11 -3.60
N ILE A 408 18.37 5.05 -2.28
CA ILE A 408 17.17 5.20 -1.43
C ILE A 408 16.65 6.64 -1.49
N ASN A 409 17.55 7.64 -1.51
CA ASN A 409 17.16 9.04 -1.62
C ASN A 409 16.40 9.31 -2.92
N SER A 410 16.97 8.92 -4.07
CA SER A 410 16.33 9.06 -5.38
C SER A 410 14.96 8.37 -5.45
N LEU A 411 14.87 7.14 -4.93
CA LEU A 411 13.61 6.41 -4.84
C LEU A 411 12.55 7.21 -4.08
N LEU A 412 12.87 7.70 -2.88
CA LEU A 412 11.89 8.40 -2.05
C LEU A 412 11.51 9.77 -2.62
N VAL A 413 12.46 10.54 -3.14
CA VAL A 413 12.18 11.85 -3.77
C VAL A 413 11.23 11.68 -4.97
N SER A 414 11.41 10.63 -5.76
CA SER A 414 10.54 10.35 -6.90
C SER A 414 9.17 9.81 -6.50
N GLU A 415 9.09 8.83 -5.60
CA GLU A 415 7.87 8.05 -5.38
C GLU A 415 6.99 8.58 -4.23
N LEU A 416 7.57 9.22 -3.21
CA LEU A 416 6.85 9.69 -2.02
C LEU A 416 5.77 10.75 -2.34
N PRO A 417 5.97 11.70 -3.28
CA PRO A 417 4.93 12.64 -3.69
C PRO A 417 3.69 11.94 -4.26
N THR A 418 3.91 10.97 -5.16
CA THR A 418 2.85 10.17 -5.79
C THR A 418 2.13 9.33 -4.74
N PHE A 419 2.88 8.67 -3.85
CA PHE A 419 2.31 7.91 -2.73
C PHE A 419 1.41 8.79 -1.86
N ASN A 420 1.90 9.96 -1.42
CA ASN A 420 1.13 10.88 -0.58
C ASN A 420 -0.16 11.35 -1.26
N GLN A 421 -0.11 11.62 -2.57
CA GLN A 421 -1.28 12.04 -3.34
C GLN A 421 -2.34 10.92 -3.40
N VAL A 422 -1.93 9.68 -3.68
CA VAL A 422 -2.84 8.53 -3.78
C VAL A 422 -3.42 8.18 -2.40
N ALA A 423 -2.60 8.16 -1.35
CA ALA A 423 -3.04 7.91 0.02
C ALA A 423 -4.03 8.97 0.50
N LEU A 424 -3.81 10.25 0.18
CA LEU A 424 -4.75 11.33 0.50
C LEU A 424 -6.09 11.18 -0.23
N LYS A 425 -6.07 10.81 -1.52
CA LYS A 425 -7.29 10.53 -2.29
C LYS A 425 -8.07 9.35 -1.68
N TRP A 426 -7.38 8.28 -1.29
CA TRP A 426 -8.01 7.14 -0.63
C TRP A 426 -8.63 7.54 0.71
N LEU A 427 -7.90 8.29 1.54
CA LEU A 427 -8.42 8.83 2.80
C LEU A 427 -9.66 9.70 2.59
N ALA A 428 -9.67 10.55 1.56
CA ALA A 428 -10.83 11.36 1.22
C ALA A 428 -12.06 10.52 0.85
N CYS A 429 -11.88 9.44 0.08
CA CYS A 429 -12.96 8.48 -0.23
C CYS A 429 -13.52 7.81 1.04
N ILE A 430 -12.65 7.40 1.97
CA ILE A 430 -13.04 6.82 3.26
C ILE A 430 -13.88 7.82 4.06
N LEU A 431 -13.44 9.08 4.15
CA LEU A 431 -14.17 10.14 4.84
C LEU A 431 -15.53 10.41 4.20
N CYS A 432 -15.63 10.39 2.86
CA CYS A 432 -16.90 10.51 2.16
C CYS A 432 -17.85 9.34 2.49
N SER A 433 -17.33 8.12 2.56
CA SER A 433 -18.10 6.94 3.00
C SER A 433 -18.60 7.12 4.44
N PHE A 434 -17.74 7.58 5.35
CA PHE A 434 -18.12 7.84 6.74
C PHE A 434 -19.26 8.87 6.84
N VAL A 435 -19.13 10.03 6.17
CA VAL A 435 -20.16 11.07 6.16
C VAL A 435 -21.47 10.56 5.56
N THR A 436 -21.39 9.73 4.53
CA THR A 436 -22.58 9.12 3.90
C THR A 436 -23.28 8.16 4.86
N LEU A 437 -22.52 7.31 5.57
CA LEU A 437 -23.08 6.42 6.58
C LEU A 437 -23.74 7.17 7.73
N GLN A 438 -23.16 8.28 8.20
CA GLN A 438 -23.78 9.13 9.22
C GLN A 438 -25.11 9.70 8.74
N ARG A 439 -25.17 10.16 7.48
CA ARG A 439 -26.38 10.69 6.87
C ARG A 439 -27.46 9.62 6.72
N ASP A 440 -27.07 8.42 6.28
CA ASP A 440 -27.97 7.27 6.17
C ASP A 440 -28.55 6.89 7.53
N LEU A 441 -27.69 6.82 8.57
CA LEU A 441 -28.13 6.53 9.93
C LEU A 441 -29.14 7.57 10.42
N ALA A 442 -28.84 8.87 10.24
CA ALA A 442 -29.75 9.94 10.65
C ALA A 442 -31.11 9.85 9.93
N LYS A 443 -31.10 9.56 8.62
CA LYS A 443 -32.33 9.37 7.83
C LYS A 443 -33.13 8.15 8.31
N GLN A 444 -32.46 7.03 8.59
CA GLN A 444 -33.11 5.82 9.09
C GLN A 444 -33.72 6.06 10.47
N ILE A 445 -32.97 6.65 11.40
CA ILE A 445 -33.50 6.99 12.74
C ILE A 445 -34.71 7.92 12.61
N LEU A 446 -34.64 8.95 11.76
CA LEU A 446 -35.76 9.86 11.55
C LEU A 446 -36.99 9.14 10.99
N HIS A 447 -36.81 8.29 9.97
CA HIS A 447 -37.90 7.52 9.38
C HIS A 447 -38.58 6.59 10.40
N GLU A 448 -37.77 5.91 11.23
CA GLU A 448 -38.28 5.05 12.29
C GLU A 448 -39.00 5.84 13.39
N ALA A 449 -38.45 6.99 13.77
CA ALA A 449 -39.07 7.88 14.73
C ALA A 449 -40.41 8.43 14.19
N GLU A 450 -40.49 8.87 12.94
CA GLU A 450 -41.73 9.37 12.33
C GLU A 450 -42.86 8.34 12.34
N GLY A 451 -42.54 7.06 12.14
CA GLY A 451 -43.52 5.97 12.22
C GLY A 451 -44.11 5.77 13.63
N GLU A 452 -43.28 5.90 14.66
CA GLU A 452 -43.66 5.68 16.07
C GLU A 452 -44.21 6.96 16.73
N ILE A 453 -43.77 8.16 16.30
CA ILE A 453 -44.22 9.47 16.80
C ILE A 453 -45.73 9.68 16.59
N VAL A 454 -46.34 9.03 15.59
CA VAL A 454 -47.80 9.07 15.37
C VAL A 454 -48.56 8.53 16.59
N GLN A 455 -47.95 7.64 17.36
CA GLN A 455 -48.54 7.00 18.54
C GLN A 455 -48.22 7.73 19.85
N LEU A 456 -47.39 8.79 19.82
CA LEU A 456 -46.98 9.51 21.02
C LEU A 456 -48.04 10.54 21.47
N PRO A 457 -48.41 10.55 22.77
CA PRO A 457 -49.45 11.46 23.29
C PRO A 457 -49.12 12.95 23.11
N HIS A 458 -47.83 13.28 23.03
CA HIS A 458 -47.30 14.65 23.10
C HIS A 458 -47.12 15.31 21.72
N ARG A 459 -47.44 14.61 20.63
CA ARG A 459 -47.23 15.07 19.25
C ARG A 459 -47.85 16.44 18.94
N HIS A 460 -48.92 16.78 19.64
CA HIS A 460 -49.68 18.01 19.43
C HIS A 460 -49.15 19.21 20.24
N LEU A 461 -48.18 19.01 21.13
CA LEU A 461 -47.61 20.08 21.95
C LEU A 461 -46.68 20.98 21.11
N SER A 462 -46.75 22.29 21.33
CA SER A 462 -45.70 23.18 20.83
C SER A 462 -44.35 22.86 21.49
N ALA A 463 -43.24 23.21 20.85
CA ALA A 463 -41.90 22.96 21.40
C ALA A 463 -41.74 23.55 22.82
N THR A 464 -42.33 24.73 23.08
CA THR A 464 -42.30 25.37 24.39
C THR A 464 -43.08 24.59 25.44
N GLU A 465 -44.26 24.08 25.10
CA GLU A 465 -45.10 23.28 26.00
C GLU A 465 -44.49 21.91 26.28
N PHE A 466 -43.90 21.28 25.26
CA PHE A 466 -43.17 20.02 25.41
C PHE A 466 -41.98 20.18 26.36
N TRP A 467 -41.13 21.20 26.17
CA TRP A 467 -39.98 21.40 27.05
C TRP A 467 -40.38 21.78 28.47
N LYS A 468 -41.46 22.54 28.64
CA LYS A 468 -42.02 22.82 29.97
C LYS A 468 -42.46 21.52 30.65
N MET A 469 -43.25 20.69 29.96
CA MET A 469 -43.67 19.36 30.47
C MET A 469 -42.47 18.48 30.86
N VAL A 470 -41.43 18.42 30.02
CA VAL A 470 -40.21 17.63 30.30
C VAL A 470 -39.50 18.14 31.55
N MET A 471 -39.32 19.45 31.70
CA MET A 471 -38.65 20.03 32.87
C MET A 471 -39.45 19.81 34.15
N ASP A 472 -40.77 20.00 34.10
CA ASP A 472 -41.67 19.77 35.25
C ASP A 472 -41.63 18.29 35.69
N THR A 473 -41.66 17.36 34.72
CA THR A 473 -41.57 15.91 34.99
C THR A 473 -40.23 15.52 35.63
N LEU A 474 -39.13 16.13 35.18
CA LEU A 474 -37.80 15.83 35.71
C LEU A 474 -37.56 16.39 37.09
N ASN A 475 -38.04 17.60 37.37
CA ASN A 475 -38.00 18.16 38.72
C ASN A 475 -38.82 17.27 39.68
N GLN A 476 -39.98 16.77 39.24
CA GLN A 476 -40.78 15.85 40.03
C GLN A 476 -40.07 14.50 40.28
N ALA A 477 -39.37 13.96 39.29
CA ALA A 477 -38.57 12.75 39.43
C ALA A 477 -37.35 12.95 40.35
N GLU A 478 -36.71 14.12 40.28
CA GLU A 478 -35.62 14.52 41.18
C GLU A 478 -36.11 14.60 42.63
N ASP A 479 -37.26 15.23 42.86
CA ASP A 479 -37.90 15.30 44.18
C ASP A 479 -38.25 13.91 44.73
N GLN A 480 -38.75 13.01 43.87
CA GLN A 480 -39.04 11.62 44.23
C GLN A 480 -37.77 10.84 44.60
N LEU A 481 -36.70 11.00 43.83
CA LEU A 481 -35.40 10.37 44.10
C LEU A 481 -34.80 10.90 45.41
N TYR A 482 -34.87 12.21 45.63
CA TYR A 482 -34.42 12.84 46.88
C TYR A 482 -35.22 12.32 48.08
N PHE A 483 -36.54 12.18 47.95
CA PHE A 483 -37.39 11.62 48.98
C PHE A 483 -37.12 10.13 49.23
N LEU A 484 -36.89 9.35 48.17
CA LEU A 484 -36.54 7.93 48.24
C LEU A 484 -35.20 7.73 48.95
N GLN A 485 -34.21 8.56 48.64
CA GLN A 485 -32.90 8.59 49.31
C GLN A 485 -33.07 8.87 50.81
N LYS A 486 -33.85 9.90 51.17
CA LYS A 486 -34.12 10.24 52.57
C LYS A 486 -34.87 9.13 53.32
N LYS A 487 -35.79 8.43 52.65
CA LYS A 487 -36.46 7.23 53.21
C LYS A 487 -35.48 6.09 53.43
N PHE A 488 -34.56 5.87 52.49
CA PHE A 488 -33.52 4.85 52.59
C PHE A 488 -32.60 5.09 53.80
N ASP A 489 -32.22 6.36 54.03
CA ASP A 489 -31.42 6.78 55.18
C ASP A 489 -32.15 6.60 56.52
N THR A 490 -33.48 6.62 56.54
CA THR A 490 -34.28 6.38 57.76
C THR A 490 -34.55 4.90 58.08
N VAL A 491 -34.36 3.99 57.12
CA VAL A 491 -34.69 2.55 57.26
C VAL A 491 -33.44 1.71 57.58
N LEU A 492 -32.24 2.22 57.31
CA LEU A 492 -30.99 1.60 57.75
C LEU A 492 -30.69 1.98 59.21
N PRO A 493 -30.46 1.01 60.13
CA PRO A 493 -29.98 1.35 61.46
C PRO A 493 -28.55 1.88 61.37
N SER A 494 -28.25 2.95 62.12
CA SER A 494 -26.87 3.39 62.35
C SER A 494 -26.03 2.20 62.82
N PRO A 495 -24.79 2.02 62.30
CA PRO A 495 -23.93 0.95 62.74
C PRO A 495 -23.71 1.07 64.26
N VAL A 496 -24.10 0.02 64.99
CA VAL A 496 -23.80 -0.13 66.42
C VAL A 496 -22.28 -0.22 66.54
N VAL A 497 -21.66 0.82 67.09
CA VAL A 497 -20.26 0.79 67.51
C VAL A 497 -20.19 -0.09 68.75
N GLN A 498 -19.76 -1.35 68.61
CA GLN A 498 -19.30 -2.14 69.75
C GLN A 498 -17.92 -1.63 70.15
N VAL A 499 -17.87 -0.92 71.28
CA VAL A 499 -16.62 -0.58 71.98
C VAL A 499 -16.10 -1.86 72.62
N GLN A 500 -14.91 -2.30 72.20
CA GLN A 500 -14.18 -3.36 72.89
C GLN A 500 -12.95 -2.75 73.55
N GLU A 501 -13.04 -2.55 74.86
CA GLU A 501 -11.91 -2.19 75.72
C GLU A 501 -10.93 -3.38 75.79
N ALA A 502 -9.65 -3.10 75.53
CA ALA A 502 -8.55 -3.92 76.01
C ALA A 502 -7.37 -3.01 76.37
N THR A 503 -7.06 -3.02 77.65
CA THR A 503 -6.06 -2.23 78.37
C THR A 503 -4.61 -2.74 78.22
N PHE A 504 -3.67 -1.77 78.16
CA PHE A 504 -2.24 -1.78 78.56
C PHE A 504 -1.23 -2.64 77.73
N HIS A 505 0.00 -2.23 77.39
CA HIS A 505 0.96 -1.19 77.84
C HIS A 505 1.93 -0.79 76.67
N PRO A 506 2.71 0.31 76.79
CA PRO A 506 3.61 0.83 75.74
C PRO A 506 5.09 0.49 75.98
N GLU A 507 5.90 0.28 74.93
CA GLU A 507 7.36 0.56 74.98
C GLU A 507 8.07 0.50 73.60
N SER A 508 8.65 1.64 73.23
CA SER A 508 9.96 1.90 72.61
C SER A 508 10.48 1.20 71.31
N SER A 509 11.06 2.06 70.45
CA SER A 509 12.30 1.87 69.67
C SER A 509 12.30 1.28 68.25
N ASN A 510 12.61 2.17 67.28
CA ASN A 510 13.50 2.05 66.12
C ASN A 510 13.39 0.92 65.05
N SER A 511 13.50 1.41 63.80
CA SER A 511 14.18 0.85 62.61
C SER A 511 13.47 -0.17 61.68
N THR A 512 13.17 0.32 60.46
CA THR A 512 13.67 -0.21 59.17
C THR A 512 12.95 -1.42 58.49
N ILE A 513 12.35 -1.11 57.32
CA ILE A 513 12.16 -1.92 56.08
C ILE A 513 11.19 -3.13 56.14
N THR A 514 10.06 -3.09 55.40
CA THR A 514 9.79 -3.76 54.10
C THR A 514 8.27 -3.90 53.81
N SER A 515 7.87 -3.66 52.56
CA SER A 515 6.84 -4.36 51.76
C SER A 515 5.34 -4.38 52.13
N LEU A 516 4.55 -4.23 51.05
CA LEU A 516 3.27 -4.89 50.74
C LEU A 516 2.07 -4.64 51.67
N THR A 517 1.09 -3.90 51.16
CA THR A 517 -0.31 -4.06 51.56
C THR A 517 -1.19 -4.30 50.34
N GLN A 518 -1.67 -5.54 50.25
CA GLN A 518 -2.89 -5.94 49.56
C GLN A 518 -4.06 -5.90 50.57
N GLY A 519 -5.20 -5.35 50.13
CA GLY A 519 -6.57 -5.74 50.53
C GLY A 519 -7.25 -4.99 51.69
N PRO A 520 -8.60 -4.97 51.77
CA PRO A 520 -9.54 -5.80 51.01
C PRO A 520 -10.67 -5.04 50.26
N GLU A 521 -11.32 -5.83 49.41
CA GLU A 521 -12.54 -5.59 48.66
C GLU A 521 -13.73 -5.16 49.52
N GLN A 522 -14.58 -4.26 48.99
CA GLN A 522 -16.01 -4.20 49.31
C GLN A 522 -16.82 -3.80 48.06
N GLN A 523 -17.36 -4.84 47.42
CA GLN A 523 -18.65 -5.01 46.74
C GLN A 523 -19.40 -3.82 46.08
N ARG A 524 -19.53 -3.97 44.74
CA ARG A 524 -20.65 -3.62 43.81
C ARG A 524 -22.06 -3.64 44.46
N CYS A 525 -23.11 -2.90 44.08
CA CYS A 525 -23.64 -2.33 42.82
C CYS A 525 -24.91 -1.46 43.19
N PRO A 526 -25.73 -0.88 42.29
CA PRO A 526 -25.51 0.04 41.16
C PRO A 526 -26.43 1.31 41.22
N ARG A 527 -25.98 2.47 40.71
CA ARG A 527 -26.85 3.62 40.41
C ARG A 527 -27.05 3.73 38.90
N VAL A 528 -28.21 3.28 38.42
CA VAL A 528 -28.67 3.43 37.04
C VAL A 528 -29.71 4.55 37.00
N ILE A 529 -29.81 5.21 35.84
CA ILE A 529 -30.83 6.17 35.42
C ILE A 529 -30.55 7.63 35.80
N LEU A 530 -29.50 8.20 35.19
CA LEU A 530 -29.51 9.63 34.82
C LEU A 530 -28.77 9.94 33.50
N LEU A 531 -28.54 8.92 32.64
CA LEU A 531 -27.73 9.06 31.43
C LEU A 531 -28.53 9.04 30.10
N GLY A 532 -29.86 9.12 30.13
CA GLY A 532 -30.68 9.23 28.91
C GLY A 532 -30.65 10.63 28.28
N LYS A 533 -30.28 11.66 29.05
CA LYS A 533 -30.32 13.07 28.61
C LYS A 533 -29.06 13.54 27.85
N HIS A 534 -27.97 12.77 27.84
CA HIS A 534 -26.71 13.15 27.21
C HIS A 534 -26.42 12.45 25.87
N ILE A 535 -27.12 11.36 25.53
CA ILE A 535 -26.73 10.48 24.41
C ILE A 535 -27.23 10.97 23.03
N LEU A 536 -28.20 11.89 22.98
CA LEU A 536 -28.72 12.44 21.70
C LEU A 536 -28.31 13.90 21.42
N LEU A 537 -28.03 14.70 22.46
CA LEU A 537 -27.68 16.12 22.30
C LEU A 537 -26.17 16.39 22.17
N ALA A 538 -25.31 15.46 22.63
CA ALA A 538 -23.85 15.60 22.50
C ALA A 538 -23.31 15.16 21.12
N THR A 539 -24.09 14.42 20.33
CA THR A 539 -23.61 13.76 19.11
C THR A 539 -23.62 14.68 17.89
N PHE A 540 -24.23 15.88 17.94
CA PHE A 540 -24.57 16.62 16.71
C PHE A 540 -24.04 18.05 16.50
N LEU A 541 -23.44 18.77 17.47
CA LEU A 541 -22.94 20.13 17.18
C LEU A 541 -21.66 20.53 17.93
N LYS A 542 -20.59 20.70 17.13
CA LYS A 542 -19.36 21.53 17.29
C LYS A 542 -18.15 20.98 18.08
N LEU A 543 -17.05 20.79 17.32
CA LEU A 543 -15.61 20.76 17.68
C LEU A 543 -15.20 21.85 18.72
N PRO A 544 -14.07 21.74 19.47
CA PRO A 544 -12.87 20.91 19.27
C PRO A 544 -12.48 20.02 20.48
N ILE A 545 -11.71 18.96 20.24
CA ILE A 545 -11.05 18.16 21.29
C ILE A 545 -9.76 18.89 21.70
N PRO A 546 -9.59 19.37 22.95
CA PRO A 546 -8.30 19.80 23.44
C PRO A 546 -7.44 18.57 23.77
N GLN A 547 -6.17 18.67 23.42
CA GLN A 547 -5.15 17.66 23.64
C GLN A 547 -5.07 17.20 25.11
N ARG A 548 -4.77 15.90 25.26
CA ARG A 548 -4.29 15.19 26.46
C ARG A 548 -3.91 16.09 27.64
N THR A 549 -4.55 15.88 28.79
CA THR A 549 -3.84 15.51 30.03
C THR A 549 -4.85 15.13 31.13
N SER A 550 -4.58 13.99 31.77
CA SER A 550 -4.95 13.72 33.17
C SER A 550 -6.42 13.43 33.52
N THR A 551 -7.02 12.37 32.96
CA THR A 551 -8.08 11.64 33.69
C THR A 551 -8.16 10.18 33.22
N LEU A 552 -7.19 9.36 33.64
CA LEU A 552 -7.16 7.90 33.38
C LEU A 552 -6.90 7.10 34.68
N GLN A 553 -7.42 7.60 35.80
CA GLN A 553 -7.41 6.89 37.08
C GLN A 553 -8.68 7.22 37.83
N PHE A 554 -9.80 6.62 37.45
CA PHE A 554 -10.95 6.26 38.29
C PHE A 554 -11.93 5.56 37.34
N TYR A 555 -12.65 4.55 37.82
CA TYR A 555 -13.49 3.61 37.05
C TYR A 555 -12.79 2.32 36.58
N ARG A 556 -12.52 1.47 37.57
CA ARG A 556 -12.52 0.01 37.44
C ARG A 556 -13.76 -0.54 38.14
#